data_AF-A0A829Y626-F1
#
_entry.id   AF-A0A829Y626-F1
#
_cell.length_a   1.000
_cell.length_b   1.000
_cell.length_c   1.000
_cell.angle_alpha   90.00
_cell.angle_beta   90.00
_cell.angle_gamma   90.00
#
_symmetry.space_group_name_H-M   'P 1'
#
loop_
_entity.id
_entity.type
_entity.pdbx_description
1 polymer ?
#
loop_
_entity_poly.entity_id
_entity_poly.type
_entity_poly.pdbx_seq_one_letter_code
_entity_poly.pdbx_strand_id
1 'polypeptide(L)'
;MQSERFQFSVSRHVIFLDGYFDAVGRLLTTDSELCALTARDDKDAVSSDQVLGAAVRARAAVENWSKEFGSIVEDFLGMDQRGRPGFYLIDYICWFNEFTQGAECFKLHCDPLSAGSLGQAVYLLQLEGDQRVLLLFQRIDKARRAAAEVTI
;
A
#
# COMPACT_ATOMS: atom_id res chain seq x y z
N MET A 1 -13.61 -0.96 38.35
CA MET A 1 -13.21 -1.52 37.04
C MET A 1 -12.93 -0.36 36.11
N GLN A 2 -11.66 0.01 35.93
CA GLN A 2 -11.27 0.84 34.79
C GLN A 2 -11.36 -0.08 33.58
N SER A 3 -12.23 0.24 32.63
CA SER A 3 -12.20 -0.40 31.32
C SER A 3 -10.86 -0.06 30.69
N GLU A 4 -10.02 -1.07 30.44
CA GLU A 4 -8.86 -0.92 29.57
C GLU A 4 -9.39 -0.46 28.21
N ARG A 5 -9.37 0.86 27.98
CA ARG A 5 -9.51 1.40 26.63
C ARG A 5 -8.29 0.88 25.88
N PHE A 6 -8.49 -0.16 25.06
CA PHE A 6 -7.54 -0.53 24.01
C PHE A 6 -7.27 0.74 23.19
N GLN A 7 -6.14 1.41 23.43
CA GLN A 7 -5.71 2.53 22.60
C GLN A 7 -5.27 1.94 21.26
N PHE A 8 -5.97 2.34 20.20
CA PHE A 8 -5.58 2.00 18.83
C PHE A 8 -4.16 2.51 18.57
N SER A 9 -3.28 1.63 18.10
CA SER A 9 -1.89 1.96 17.76
C SER A 9 -1.68 1.76 16.27
N VAL A 10 -1.64 2.87 15.53
CA VAL A 10 -1.46 2.89 14.08
C VAL A 10 -0.25 2.05 13.67
N SER A 11 0.93 2.29 14.25
CA SER A 11 2.16 1.55 13.93
C SER A 11 2.03 0.04 14.14
N ARG A 12 1.33 -0.40 15.19
CA ARG A 12 1.09 -1.84 15.42
C ARG A 12 0.20 -2.43 14.31
N HIS A 13 -0.83 -1.71 13.89
CA HIS A 13 -1.73 -2.16 12.83
C HIS A 13 -1.08 -2.10 11.45
N VAL A 14 -0.14 -1.18 11.22
CA VAL A 14 0.68 -1.16 10.00
C VAL A 14 1.52 -2.43 9.89
N ILE A 15 2.13 -2.89 10.98
CA ILE A 15 2.90 -4.15 10.99
C ILE A 15 2.01 -5.35 10.62
N PHE A 16 0.79 -5.41 11.15
CA PHE A 16 -0.16 -6.48 10.80
C PHE A 16 -0.60 -6.41 9.35
N LEU A 17 -0.89 -5.21 8.84
CA LEU A 17 -1.25 -5.00 7.44
C LEU A 17 -0.09 -5.37 6.50
N ASP A 18 1.14 -4.98 6.83
CA ASP A 18 2.34 -5.32 6.05
C ASP A 18 2.56 -6.84 6.01
N GLY A 19 2.39 -7.53 7.14
CA GLY A 19 2.45 -8.99 7.18
C GLY A 19 1.38 -9.68 6.33
N TYR A 20 0.16 -9.12 6.30
CA TYR A 20 -0.90 -9.61 5.42
C TYR A 20 -0.61 -9.32 3.95
N PHE A 21 -0.08 -8.14 3.63
CA PHE A 21 0.35 -7.75 2.30
C PHE A 21 1.48 -8.64 1.78
N ASP A 22 2.48 -8.98 2.59
CA ASP A 22 3.55 -9.93 2.22
C ASP A 22 2.95 -11.31 1.88
N ALA A 23 2.01 -11.81 2.68
CA ALA A 23 1.35 -13.08 2.42
C ALA A 23 0.58 -13.08 1.08
N VAL A 24 -0.18 -12.01 0.80
CA VAL A 24 -0.90 -11.84 -0.47
C VAL A 24 0.07 -11.67 -1.65
N GLY A 25 1.12 -10.87 -1.51
CA GLY A 25 2.12 -10.67 -2.55
C GLY A 25 2.86 -11.94 -2.93
N ARG A 26 3.19 -12.78 -1.95
CA ARG A 26 3.76 -14.12 -2.20
C ARG A 26 2.81 -15.04 -2.94
N LEU A 27 1.51 -14.99 -2.62
CA LEU A 27 0.50 -15.78 -3.32
C LEU A 27 0.39 -15.40 -4.81
N LEU A 28 0.58 -14.12 -5.13
CA LEU A 28 0.49 -13.60 -6.49
C LEU A 28 1.81 -13.65 -7.28
N THR A 29 2.92 -13.82 -6.59
CA THR A 29 4.25 -13.90 -7.21
C THR A 29 4.38 -15.18 -8.03
N THR A 30 4.88 -15.05 -9.26
CA THR A 30 5.09 -16.15 -10.21
C THR A 30 6.58 -16.32 -10.52
N ASP A 31 6.94 -17.23 -11.42
CA ASP A 31 8.34 -17.40 -11.82
C ASP A 31 8.90 -16.18 -12.56
N SER A 32 8.08 -15.47 -13.34
CA SER A 32 8.47 -14.30 -14.13
C SER A 32 8.23 -12.97 -13.42
N GLU A 33 7.25 -12.92 -12.51
CA GLU A 33 6.79 -11.68 -11.91
C GLU A 33 6.86 -11.71 -10.39
N LEU A 34 7.36 -10.65 -9.78
CA LEU A 34 7.27 -10.37 -8.35
C LEU A 34 6.09 -9.43 -8.08
N CYS A 35 5.18 -9.86 -7.20
CA CYS A 35 4.14 -9.00 -6.65
C CYS A 35 4.54 -8.58 -5.23
N ALA A 36 4.92 -7.32 -5.06
CA ALA A 36 5.36 -6.77 -3.77
C ALA A 36 4.31 -5.80 -3.26
N LEU A 37 3.67 -6.16 -2.14
CA LEU A 37 2.74 -5.31 -1.42
C LEU A 37 3.37 -4.98 -0.07
N THR A 38 3.41 -3.71 0.32
CA THR A 38 3.96 -3.31 1.62
C THR A 38 3.18 -2.16 2.25
N ALA A 39 3.12 -2.13 3.58
CA ALA A 39 2.58 -1.04 4.36
C ALA A 39 3.65 -0.54 5.34
N ARG A 40 3.87 0.78 5.44
CA ARG A 40 4.95 1.33 6.27
C ARG A 40 4.55 2.57 7.05
N ASP A 41 5.03 2.60 8.30
CA ASP A 41 5.32 3.79 9.10
C ASP A 41 6.04 4.86 8.27
N ASP A 42 5.35 5.87 7.74
CA ASP A 42 6.00 6.96 7.03
C ASP A 42 6.09 8.21 7.91
N LYS A 43 6.97 8.15 8.91
CA LYS A 43 7.21 9.31 9.79
C LYS A 43 8.03 10.41 9.10
N ASP A 44 8.88 10.05 8.13
CA ASP A 44 9.93 10.95 7.60
C ASP A 44 10.26 10.75 6.09
N ALA A 45 9.68 9.78 5.38
CA ALA A 45 10.10 9.39 4.02
C ALA A 45 9.25 10.00 2.89
N VAL A 46 8.01 10.41 3.17
CA VAL A 46 7.20 11.23 2.26
C VAL A 46 7.36 12.70 2.62
N SER A 47 8.31 13.37 1.96
CA SER A 47 8.18 14.82 1.78
C SER A 47 7.08 15.08 0.74
N SER A 48 6.48 16.27 0.71
CA SER A 48 5.40 16.59 -0.25
C SER A 48 5.76 16.26 -1.71
N ASP A 49 7.05 16.16 -2.00
CA ASP A 49 7.58 16.10 -3.35
C ASP A 49 8.26 14.76 -3.68
N GLN A 50 8.45 13.85 -2.70
CA GLN A 50 9.14 12.57 -2.93
C GLN A 50 8.57 11.40 -2.12
N VAL A 51 8.55 10.22 -2.74
CA VAL A 51 8.24 8.92 -2.11
C VAL A 51 9.37 7.96 -2.46
N LEU A 52 10.09 7.43 -1.46
CA LEU A 52 11.19 6.47 -1.66
C LEU A 52 12.23 6.94 -2.71
N GLY A 53 12.52 8.26 -2.74
CA GLY A 53 13.46 8.85 -3.69
C GLY A 53 12.89 9.14 -5.10
N ALA A 54 11.65 8.75 -5.39
CA ALA A 54 10.97 9.12 -6.63
C ALA A 54 10.14 10.38 -6.46
N ALA A 55 10.13 11.25 -7.47
CA ALA A 55 9.35 12.48 -7.45
C ALA A 55 7.84 12.20 -7.50
N VAL A 56 7.07 12.86 -6.63
CA VAL A 56 5.61 12.86 -6.67
C VAL A 56 5.14 13.92 -7.65
N ARG A 57 4.53 13.49 -8.75
CA ARG A 57 4.03 14.36 -9.82
C ARG A 57 2.62 14.88 -9.52
N ALA A 58 1.78 14.06 -8.92
CA ALA A 58 0.42 14.43 -8.56
C ALA A 58 -0.10 13.64 -7.36
N ARG A 59 -1.07 14.23 -6.66
CA ARG A 59 -1.76 13.66 -5.50
C ARG A 59 -3.26 13.79 -5.73
N ALA A 60 -3.98 12.66 -5.74
CA ALA A 60 -5.43 12.63 -5.91
C ALA A 60 -6.10 12.08 -4.65
N ALA A 61 -7.07 12.81 -4.11
CA ALA A 61 -7.83 12.33 -2.95
C ALA A 61 -8.71 11.12 -3.33
N VAL A 62 -8.77 10.14 -2.45
CA VAL A 62 -9.62 8.94 -2.60
C VAL A 62 -10.85 9.10 -1.71
N GLU A 63 -11.96 9.48 -2.32
CA GLU A 63 -13.22 9.72 -1.58
C GLU A 63 -13.91 8.43 -1.15
N ASN A 64 -13.83 7.37 -1.96
CA ASN A 64 -14.45 6.07 -1.69
C ASN A 64 -13.39 4.98 -1.68
N TRP A 65 -12.89 4.66 -0.47
CA TRP A 65 -11.80 3.71 -0.27
C TRP A 65 -12.19 2.30 -0.70
N SER A 66 -13.36 1.81 -0.29
CA SER A 66 -13.81 0.46 -0.63
C SER A 66 -13.89 0.27 -2.15
N LYS A 67 -14.36 1.28 -2.88
CA LYS A 67 -14.42 1.24 -4.36
C LYS A 67 -13.02 1.27 -4.97
N GLU A 68 -12.15 2.17 -4.51
CA GLU A 68 -10.78 2.29 -5.03
C GLU A 68 -9.97 1.01 -4.79
N PHE A 69 -9.95 0.51 -3.55
CA PHE A 69 -9.21 -0.72 -3.22
C PHE A 69 -9.87 -1.97 -3.81
N GLY A 70 -11.19 -1.97 -4.00
CA GLY A 70 -11.88 -2.99 -4.79
C GLY A 70 -11.37 -3.08 -6.22
N SER A 71 -11.24 -1.94 -6.90
CA SER A 71 -10.66 -1.87 -8.25
C SER A 71 -9.18 -2.26 -8.26
N ILE A 72 -8.39 -1.90 -7.24
CA ILE A 72 -7.00 -2.38 -7.14
C ILE A 72 -6.95 -3.91 -7.01
N VAL A 73 -7.80 -4.51 -6.20
CA VAL A 73 -7.83 -5.96 -6.02
C VAL A 73 -8.24 -6.68 -7.32
N GLU A 74 -9.30 -6.21 -7.99
CA GLU A 74 -9.76 -6.84 -9.23
C GLU A 74 -8.85 -6.54 -10.43
N ASP A 75 -8.62 -5.26 -10.72
CA ASP A 75 -8.01 -4.83 -11.97
C ASP A 75 -6.48 -4.89 -11.93
N PHE A 76 -5.87 -4.50 -10.81
CA PHE A 76 -4.41 -4.44 -10.69
C PHE A 76 -3.82 -5.79 -10.24
N LEU A 77 -4.39 -6.39 -9.20
CA LEU A 77 -3.93 -7.66 -8.63
C LEU A 77 -4.54 -8.88 -9.33
N GLY A 78 -5.61 -8.73 -10.12
CA GLY A 78 -6.26 -9.84 -10.82
C GLY A 78 -6.96 -10.82 -9.88
N MET A 79 -7.39 -10.36 -8.70
CA MET A 79 -8.02 -11.17 -7.66
C MET A 79 -9.51 -10.90 -7.57
N ASP A 80 -10.30 -11.92 -7.25
CA ASP A 80 -11.71 -11.72 -6.88
C ASP A 80 -11.79 -10.97 -5.54
N GLN A 81 -12.31 -9.73 -5.54
CA GLN A 81 -12.51 -8.94 -4.32
C GLN A 81 -13.51 -9.56 -3.35
N ARG A 82 -14.37 -10.49 -3.81
CA ARG A 82 -15.29 -11.26 -2.96
C ARG A 82 -14.66 -12.55 -2.45
N GLY A 83 -13.54 -12.97 -3.05
CA GLY A 83 -12.71 -14.04 -2.52
C GLY A 83 -12.12 -13.62 -1.17
N ARG A 84 -11.92 -14.60 -0.27
CA ARG A 84 -11.36 -14.35 1.08
C ARG A 84 -10.16 -13.39 1.09
N PRO A 85 -9.09 -13.62 0.29
CA PRO A 85 -7.90 -12.78 0.40
C PRO A 85 -8.16 -11.33 -0.07
N GLY A 86 -8.96 -11.15 -1.12
CA GLY A 86 -9.34 -9.82 -1.62
C GLY A 86 -10.25 -9.07 -0.67
N PHE A 87 -11.28 -9.75 -0.14
CA PHE A 87 -12.21 -9.17 0.82
C PHE A 87 -11.49 -8.66 2.07
N TYR A 88 -10.65 -9.50 2.69
CA TYR A 88 -9.90 -9.10 3.90
C TYR A 88 -8.88 -8.00 3.62
N LEU A 89 -8.31 -7.93 2.41
CA LEU A 89 -7.39 -6.84 2.06
C LEU A 89 -8.13 -5.50 2.06
N ILE A 90 -9.30 -5.45 1.41
CA ILE A 90 -10.14 -4.24 1.34
C ILE A 90 -10.66 -3.88 2.74
N ASP A 91 -11.19 -4.87 3.46
CA ASP A 91 -11.75 -4.70 4.79
C ASP A 91 -10.72 -4.13 5.76
N TYR A 92 -9.49 -4.68 5.79
CA TYR A 92 -8.45 -4.19 6.69
C TYR A 92 -8.00 -2.76 6.37
N ILE A 93 -7.94 -2.37 5.08
CA ILE A 93 -7.59 -1.01 4.69
C ILE A 93 -8.73 -0.03 5.02
N CYS A 94 -9.98 -0.41 4.77
CA CYS A 94 -11.13 0.42 5.14
C CYS A 94 -11.30 0.55 6.65
N TRP A 95 -10.93 -0.49 7.40
CA TRP A 95 -10.94 -0.49 8.85
C TRP A 95 -10.00 0.56 9.46
N PHE A 96 -8.89 0.91 8.78
CA PHE A 96 -8.04 2.03 9.18
C PHE A 96 -8.84 3.34 9.24
N ASN A 97 -9.64 3.63 8.20
CA ASN A 97 -10.43 4.87 8.14
C ASN A 97 -11.42 4.98 9.32
N GLU A 98 -12.05 3.87 9.70
CA GLU A 98 -13.04 3.84 10.79
C GLU A 98 -12.43 4.18 12.16
N PHE A 99 -11.24 3.66 12.45
CA PHE A 99 -10.61 3.85 13.76
C PHE A 99 -9.85 5.16 13.90
N THR A 100 -9.37 5.73 12.80
CA THR A 100 -8.60 6.97 12.82
C THR A 100 -9.50 8.21 12.70
N GLN A 101 -10.82 8.03 12.58
CA GLN A 101 -11.86 9.08 12.59
C GLN A 101 -11.55 10.29 11.70
N GLY A 102 -11.08 10.05 10.47
CA GLY A 102 -10.73 11.13 9.54
C GLY A 102 -9.36 10.98 8.89
N ALA A 103 -8.89 9.73 8.69
CA ALA A 103 -7.73 9.57 7.81
C ALA A 103 -8.12 9.96 6.39
N GLU A 104 -7.27 10.76 5.77
CA GLU A 104 -7.39 11.09 4.37
C GLU A 104 -6.54 10.11 3.56
N CYS A 105 -7.09 9.54 2.49
CA CYS A 105 -6.32 8.71 1.57
C CYS A 105 -6.05 9.48 0.29
N PHE A 106 -4.82 9.34 -0.19
CA PHE A 106 -4.40 9.93 -1.44
C PHE A 106 -3.68 8.91 -2.29
N LYS A 107 -4.06 8.83 -3.56
CA LYS A 107 -3.31 8.14 -4.58
C LYS A 107 -2.18 9.04 -5.06
N LEU A 108 -0.95 8.55 -5.00
CA LEU A 108 0.23 9.28 -5.44
C LEU A 108 0.63 8.81 -6.84
N HIS A 109 0.79 9.78 -7.74
CA HIS A 109 1.35 9.56 -9.06
C HIS A 109 2.82 9.94 -9.01
N CYS A 110 3.71 8.95 -9.08
CA CYS A 110 5.15 9.13 -9.02
C CYS A 110 5.85 8.33 -10.13
N ASP A 111 7.13 8.61 -10.34
CA ASP A 111 7.97 7.80 -11.22
C ASP A 111 8.04 6.34 -10.74
N PRO A 112 8.33 5.38 -11.64
CA PRO A 112 8.50 3.98 -11.24
C PRO A 112 9.51 3.84 -10.09
N LEU A 113 9.07 3.26 -8.97
CA LEU A 113 9.88 3.13 -7.76
C LEU A 113 10.96 2.03 -7.87
N SER A 114 10.83 1.14 -8.86
CA SER A 114 11.72 0.00 -9.06
C SER A 114 12.01 -0.22 -10.55
N ALA A 115 13.23 -0.61 -10.87
CA ALA A 115 13.56 -1.10 -12.21
C ALA A 115 12.73 -2.35 -12.54
N GLY A 116 12.30 -2.48 -13.80
CA GLY A 116 11.45 -3.59 -14.23
C GLY A 116 9.98 -3.48 -13.78
N SER A 117 9.54 -2.32 -13.27
CA SER A 117 8.13 -2.09 -12.92
C SER A 117 7.21 -2.34 -14.13
N LEU A 118 6.26 -3.27 -13.94
CA LEU A 118 5.14 -3.52 -14.85
C LEU A 118 3.94 -2.64 -14.50
N GLY A 119 3.85 -2.27 -13.22
CA GLY A 119 2.82 -1.38 -12.70
C GLY A 119 3.05 -1.11 -11.22
N GLN A 120 2.55 0.04 -10.77
CA GLN A 120 2.53 0.39 -9.35
C GLN A 120 1.27 1.15 -8.98
N ALA A 121 0.83 0.97 -7.75
CA ALA A 121 -0.12 1.84 -7.09
C ALA A 121 0.45 2.24 -5.73
N VAL A 122 0.44 3.55 -5.45
CA VAL A 122 1.03 4.14 -4.27
C VAL A 122 -0.04 4.95 -3.58
N TYR A 123 -0.29 4.66 -2.30
CA TYR A 123 -1.27 5.38 -1.50
C TYR A 123 -0.63 5.92 -0.23
N LEU A 124 -1.01 7.14 0.12
CA LEU A 124 -0.67 7.79 1.36
C LEU A 124 -1.93 7.92 2.20
N LEU A 125 -1.96 7.26 3.35
CA LEU A 125 -2.96 7.50 4.38
C LEU A 125 -2.39 8.55 5.31
N GLN A 126 -3.05 9.69 5.43
CA GLN A 126 -2.68 10.78 6.31
C GLN A 126 -3.66 10.84 7.47
N LEU A 127 -3.17 10.65 8.69
CA LEU A 127 -3.94 10.63 9.91
C LEU A 127 -3.76 11.94 10.69
N GLU A 128 -4.57 12.16 11.73
CA GLU A 128 -4.35 13.28 12.66
C GLU A 128 -2.97 13.19 13.34
N GLY A 129 -2.36 14.35 13.60
CA GLY A 129 -1.08 14.44 14.33
C GLY A 129 0.17 14.09 13.51
N ASP A 130 0.16 14.42 12.21
CA ASP A 130 1.25 14.20 11.24
C ASP A 130 1.63 12.73 10.96
N GLN A 131 0.90 11.77 11.51
CA GLN A 131 1.15 10.37 11.22
C GLN A 131 0.71 10.01 9.81
N ARG A 132 1.59 9.31 9.08
CA ARG A 132 1.33 8.85 7.73
C ARG A 132 1.64 7.37 7.58
N VAL A 133 0.85 6.70 6.76
CA VAL A 133 1.05 5.30 6.37
C VAL A 133 1.14 5.24 4.86
N LEU A 134 2.25 4.69 4.36
CA LEU A 134 2.45 4.47 2.93
C LEU A 134 2.04 3.03 2.59
N LEU A 135 1.13 2.89 1.62
CA LEU A 135 0.76 1.59 1.03
C LEU A 135 1.35 1.53 -0.38
N LEU A 136 2.07 0.46 -0.67
CA LEU A 136 2.72 0.24 -1.96
C LEU A 136 2.26 -1.08 -2.54
N PHE A 137 1.82 -1.05 -3.78
CA PHE A 137 1.49 -2.22 -4.58
C PHE A 137 2.36 -2.18 -5.83
N GLN A 138 3.24 -3.15 -6.01
CA GLN A 138 4.16 -3.19 -7.15
C GLN A 138 4.12 -4.55 -7.84
N ARG A 139 4.10 -4.50 -9.17
CA ARG A 139 4.27 -5.65 -10.05
C ARG A 139 5.57 -5.47 -10.81
N ILE A 140 6.49 -6.41 -10.70
CA ILE A 140 7.88 -6.26 -11.17
C ILE A 140 8.27 -7.47 -12.02
N ASP A 141 8.79 -7.23 -13.22
CA ASP A 141 9.42 -8.24 -14.05
C ASP A 141 10.80 -8.60 -13.47
N LYS A 142 10.97 -9.86 -13.06
CA LYS A 142 12.18 -10.33 -12.37
C LYS A 142 13.42 -10.28 -13.27
N ALA A 143 13.27 -10.55 -14.56
CA ALA A 143 14.39 -10.56 -15.50
C ALA A 143 14.89 -9.13 -15.79
N ARG A 144 13.96 -8.19 -16.00
CA ARG A 144 14.29 -6.77 -16.21
C ARG A 144 14.91 -6.14 -14.97
N ARG A 145 14.41 -6.49 -13.78
CA ARG A 145 15.02 -6.05 -12.52
C ARG A 145 16.45 -6.55 -12.38
N ALA A 146 16.68 -7.85 -12.59
CA ALA A 146 18.02 -8.44 -12.50
C ALA A 146 19.00 -7.80 -13.49
N ALA A 147 18.57 -7.51 -14.72
CA ALA A 147 19.40 -6.83 -15.72
C ALA A 147 19.81 -5.40 -15.29
N ALA A 148 18.92 -4.68 -14.62
CA ALA A 148 19.21 -3.34 -14.12
C ALA A 148 20.20 -3.36 -12.94
N GLU A 149 20.13 -4.38 -12.07
CA GLU A 149 21.03 -4.54 -10.93
C GLU A 149 22.48 -4.91 -11.34
N VAL A 150 22.67 -5.51 -12.52
CA VAL A 150 24.00 -5.87 -13.08
C VAL A 150 24.71 -4.69 -13.77
N THR A 151 23.99 -3.61 -14.09
CA THR A 151 24.51 -2.47 -14.88
C THR A 151 25.11 -1.35 -13.99
N ILE A 152 25.15 -1.54 -12.67
CA ILE A 152 25.63 -0.56 -11.67
C ILE A 152 27.06 -0.89 -11.23
#